data_AF-A0A4U5U7H0-F1
#
_entry.id   AF-A0A4U5U7H0-F1
#
_cell.length_a   1.000
_cell.length_b   1.000
_cell.length_c   1.000
_cell.angle_alpha   90.00
_cell.angle_beta   90.00
_cell.angle_gamma   90.00
#
_symmetry.space_group_name_H-M   'P 1'
#
loop_
_entity.id
_entity.type
_entity.pdbx_description
1 polymer ?
#
loop_
_entity_poly.entity_id
_entity_poly.type
_entity_poly.pdbx_seq_one_letter_code
_entity_poly.pdbx_strand_id
1 'polypeptide(L)'
;MEVMPAGALISDRWILTAGRNLFVRKSREDIKGKGPVIPKVYLGITRRGEADASTEVAVEKIVLHPRFQNQSDWDNDLALIQLKKPVVMSNKVTPIPLPEAGQDLADTVGGSGAITGWGWGFLLTPATSLKYLVLPLANHSEWILSYDKACSGNKYGVYMKISSYLPWIHRVMRGDTEQSSALRIDAMSKMYSWQS
;
A
#
# COMPACT_ATOMS: atom_id res chain seq x y z
N MET A 1 -15.96 11.07 -12.72
CA MET A 1 -14.51 11.37 -12.79
C MET A 1 -13.79 10.15 -12.24
N GLU A 2 -13.08 9.41 -13.07
CA GLU A 2 -12.40 8.17 -12.66
C GLU A 2 -11.17 8.56 -11.84
N VAL A 3 -11.23 8.33 -10.53
CA VAL A 3 -10.06 8.50 -9.66
C VAL A 3 -9.13 7.34 -9.98
N MET A 4 -7.89 7.62 -10.38
CA MET A 4 -6.84 6.62 -10.48
C MET A 4 -6.22 6.43 -9.09
N PRO A 5 -6.59 5.39 -8.33
CA PRO A 5 -5.98 5.14 -7.04
C PRO A 5 -4.49 4.86 -7.20
N ALA A 6 -3.67 5.52 -6.38
CA ALA A 6 -2.23 5.25 -6.37
C ALA A 6 -1.95 3.88 -5.76
N GLY A 7 -0.97 3.16 -6.31
CA GLY A 7 -0.49 1.89 -5.80
C GLY A 7 0.94 1.62 -6.28
N ALA A 8 1.63 0.71 -5.61
CA ALA A 8 2.99 0.32 -5.94
C ALA A 8 3.03 -1.16 -6.30
N LEU A 9 3.62 -1.50 -7.44
CA LEU A 9 3.91 -2.88 -7.80
C LEU A 9 4.98 -3.42 -6.83
N ILE A 10 4.69 -4.52 -6.12
CA ILE A 10 5.62 -5.13 -5.14
C ILE A 10 6.10 -6.53 -5.58
N SER A 11 5.54 -7.05 -6.67
CA SER A 11 5.98 -8.27 -7.37
C SER A 11 5.40 -8.30 -8.78
N ASP A 12 5.66 -9.35 -9.56
CA ASP A 12 5.07 -9.55 -10.89
C ASP A 12 3.54 -9.63 -10.93
N ARG A 13 2.88 -9.90 -9.79
CA ARG A 13 1.42 -10.09 -9.71
C ARG A 13 0.73 -9.34 -8.59
N TRP A 14 1.46 -8.58 -7.77
CA TRP A 14 0.87 -7.93 -6.60
C TRP A 14 1.15 -6.44 -6.58
N ILE A 15 0.10 -5.67 -6.33
CA ILE A 15 0.14 -4.23 -6.11
C ILE A 15 -0.29 -3.96 -4.67
N LEU A 16 0.48 -3.12 -3.98
CA LEU A 16 0.18 -2.58 -2.67
C LEU A 16 -0.52 -1.23 -2.81
N THR A 17 -1.61 -1.02 -2.09
CA THR A 17 -2.33 0.27 -2.07
C THR A 17 -2.98 0.51 -0.72
N ALA A 18 -3.55 1.70 -0.54
CA ALA A 18 -4.40 2.02 0.59
C ALA A 18 -5.78 1.35 0.44
N GLY A 19 -6.36 0.81 1.50
CA GLY A 19 -7.68 0.17 1.46
C GLY A 19 -8.77 1.13 1.01
N ARG A 20 -8.74 2.38 1.50
CA ARG A 20 -9.73 3.42 1.15
C ARG A 20 -9.70 3.84 -0.32
N ASN A 21 -8.61 3.58 -1.04
CA ASN A 21 -8.52 3.86 -2.47
C ASN A 21 -9.45 2.97 -3.31
N LEU A 22 -9.95 1.89 -2.71
CA LEU A 22 -10.81 0.90 -3.36
C LEU A 22 -12.30 1.18 -3.10
N PHE A 23 -12.63 2.35 -2.55
CA PHE A 23 -14.00 2.75 -2.26
C PHE A 23 -14.28 4.16 -2.79
N VAL A 24 -15.51 4.37 -3.26
CA VAL A 24 -15.97 5.69 -3.76
C VAL A 24 -16.00 6.72 -2.64
N ARG A 25 -16.48 6.30 -1.47
CA ARG A 25 -16.46 7.06 -0.23
C ARG A 25 -15.54 6.38 0.77
N LYS A 26 -14.87 7.17 1.59
CA LYS A 26 -13.72 6.72 2.38
C LYS A 26 -14.00 6.56 3.87
N SER A 27 -15.16 7.04 4.36
CA SER A 27 -15.53 6.90 5.77
C SER A 27 -15.95 5.47 6.09
N ARG A 28 -15.72 5.05 7.32
CA ARG A 28 -16.13 3.75 7.85
C ARG A 28 -17.65 3.56 7.75
N GLU A 29 -18.42 4.61 8.02
CA GLU A 29 -19.88 4.59 7.92
C GLU A 29 -20.34 4.33 6.48
N ASP A 30 -19.68 4.92 5.50
CA ASP A 30 -20.01 4.73 4.09
C ASP A 30 -19.61 3.35 3.56
N ILE A 31 -18.56 2.73 4.13
CA ILE A 31 -17.99 1.45 3.67
C ILE A 31 -18.64 0.25 4.37
N LYS A 32 -19.27 0.44 5.53
CA LYS A 32 -19.88 -0.66 6.31
C LYS A 32 -20.84 -1.48 5.45
N GLY A 33 -20.55 -2.78 5.32
CA GLY A 33 -21.35 -3.72 4.53
C GLY A 33 -21.15 -3.64 3.01
N LYS A 34 -20.19 -2.86 2.53
CA LYS A 34 -19.85 -2.75 1.09
C LYS A 34 -18.52 -3.42 0.80
N GLY A 35 -18.44 -4.10 -0.34
CA GLY A 35 -17.19 -4.63 -0.88
C GLY A 35 -16.36 -3.54 -1.58
N PRO A 36 -15.05 -3.77 -1.75
CA PRO A 36 -14.20 -2.88 -2.53
C PRO A 36 -14.62 -2.89 -4.01
N VAL A 37 -14.45 -1.75 -4.68
CA VAL A 37 -14.62 -1.60 -6.12
C VAL A 37 -13.34 -2.08 -6.82
N ILE A 38 -13.50 -2.89 -7.87
CA ILE A 38 -12.38 -3.33 -8.70
C ILE A 38 -11.86 -2.12 -9.51
N PRO A 39 -10.63 -1.64 -9.27
CA PRO A 39 -10.09 -0.50 -10.00
C PRO A 39 -9.58 -0.94 -11.38
N LYS A 40 -9.56 -0.01 -12.33
CA LYS A 40 -8.67 -0.14 -13.49
C LYS A 40 -7.25 0.15 -13.06
N VAL A 41 -6.33 -0.69 -13.49
CA VAL A 41 -4.91 -0.60 -13.13
C VAL A 41 -4.11 -0.39 -14.41
N TYR A 42 -3.27 0.64 -14.42
CA TYR A 42 -2.37 0.94 -15.52
C TYR A 42 -0.94 0.92 -15.00
N LEU A 43 -0.01 0.30 -15.75
CA LEU A 43 1.40 0.19 -15.37
C LEU A 43 2.30 0.83 -16.42
N GLY A 44 3.47 1.30 -15.98
CA GLY A 44 4.50 1.85 -16.87
C GLY A 44 4.12 3.18 -17.53
N ILE A 45 3.08 3.85 -17.03
CA ILE A 45 2.66 5.15 -17.53
C ILE A 45 3.39 6.29 -16.81
N THR A 46 3.67 7.36 -17.54
CA THR A 46 4.19 8.62 -16.98
C THR A 46 3.23 9.78 -17.21
N ARG A 47 2.43 9.72 -18.27
CA ARG A 47 1.38 10.69 -18.59
C ARG A 47 0.02 10.03 -18.46
N ARG A 48 -0.97 10.75 -17.95
CA ARG A 48 -2.35 10.21 -17.84
C ARG A 48 -2.94 9.79 -19.19
N GLY A 49 -2.55 10.46 -20.28
CA GLY A 49 -2.99 10.11 -21.63
C GLY A 49 -2.44 8.78 -22.15
N GLU A 50 -1.46 8.16 -21.47
CA GLU A 50 -0.95 6.82 -21.78
C GLU A 50 -1.81 5.71 -21.16
N ALA A 51 -2.83 6.06 -20.35
CA ALA A 51 -3.76 5.11 -19.78
C ALA A 51 -4.76 4.65 -20.86
N ASP A 52 -4.45 3.52 -21.48
CA ASP A 52 -5.24 2.89 -22.53
C ASP A 52 -5.20 1.36 -22.39
N ALA A 53 -5.85 0.64 -23.32
CA ALA A 53 -5.91 -0.82 -23.28
C ALA A 53 -4.54 -1.52 -23.38
N SER A 54 -3.49 -0.83 -23.86
CA SER A 54 -2.13 -1.38 -23.96
C SER A 54 -1.36 -1.34 -22.62
N THR A 55 -1.72 -0.39 -21.75
CA THR A 55 -1.11 -0.24 -20.42
C THR A 55 -1.99 -0.75 -19.28
N GLU A 56 -3.25 -1.08 -19.57
CA GLU A 56 -4.20 -1.67 -18.63
C GLU A 56 -3.85 -3.12 -18.29
N VAL A 57 -3.89 -3.45 -17.00
CA VAL A 57 -3.72 -4.82 -16.49
C VAL A 57 -4.97 -5.26 -15.73
N ALA A 58 -5.39 -6.49 -16.00
CA ALA A 58 -6.60 -7.06 -15.40
C ALA A 58 -6.37 -7.45 -13.93
N VAL A 59 -7.33 -7.10 -13.08
CA VAL A 59 -7.37 -7.46 -11.66
C VAL A 59 -8.06 -8.81 -11.50
N GLU A 60 -7.43 -9.71 -10.74
CA GLU A 60 -8.00 -11.01 -10.33
C GLU A 60 -8.82 -10.87 -9.06
N LYS A 61 -8.21 -10.31 -8.01
CA LYS A 61 -8.86 -10.14 -6.71
C LYS A 61 -8.26 -9.01 -5.90
N ILE A 62 -9.02 -8.59 -4.91
CA ILE A 62 -8.64 -7.61 -3.90
C ILE A 62 -8.60 -8.30 -2.54
N VAL A 63 -7.56 -8.04 -1.77
CA VAL A 63 -7.42 -8.51 -0.39
C VAL A 63 -7.24 -7.29 0.52
N LEU A 64 -8.29 -6.93 1.22
CA LEU A 64 -8.24 -5.89 2.26
C LEU A 64 -7.57 -6.46 3.50
N HIS A 65 -6.86 -5.61 4.24
CA HIS A 65 -6.35 -6.00 5.55
C HIS A 65 -7.53 -6.37 6.48
N PRO A 66 -7.50 -7.50 7.21
CA PRO A 66 -8.65 -7.98 8.01
C PRO A 66 -9.12 -6.99 9.08
N ARG A 67 -8.23 -6.11 9.54
CA ARG A 67 -8.52 -5.06 10.54
C ARG A 67 -8.65 -3.65 9.92
N PHE A 68 -8.89 -3.56 8.62
CA PHE A 68 -9.14 -2.30 7.91
C PHE A 68 -10.33 -1.57 8.54
N GLN A 69 -10.11 -0.31 8.94
CA GLN A 69 -11.10 0.57 9.56
C GLN A 69 -11.90 -0.04 10.72
N ASN A 70 -11.23 -0.86 11.55
CA ASN A 70 -11.91 -1.57 12.63
C ASN A 70 -12.39 -0.62 13.74
N GLN A 71 -11.51 0.27 14.23
CA GLN A 71 -11.80 1.21 15.32
C GLN A 71 -11.92 2.66 14.82
N SER A 72 -11.15 3.05 13.81
CA SER A 72 -11.13 4.39 13.21
C SER A 72 -11.06 4.36 11.68
N ASP A 73 -11.32 5.50 11.02
CA ASP A 73 -11.18 5.68 9.56
C ASP A 73 -9.76 5.44 9.02
N TRP A 74 -8.74 5.41 9.89
CA TRP A 74 -7.33 5.38 9.53
C TRP A 74 -6.65 4.06 9.88
N ASP A 75 -7.36 3.16 10.56
CA ASP A 75 -6.79 1.90 11.03
C ASP A 75 -6.48 0.95 9.87
N ASN A 76 -5.24 0.49 9.80
CA ASN A 76 -4.80 -0.54 8.86
C ASN A 76 -5.25 -0.28 7.42
N ASP A 77 -5.10 0.97 6.94
CA ASP A 77 -5.48 1.44 5.59
C ASP A 77 -4.62 0.80 4.49
N LEU A 78 -4.66 -0.52 4.36
CA LEU A 78 -3.79 -1.33 3.51
C LEU A 78 -4.59 -2.37 2.74
N ALA A 79 -4.27 -2.55 1.46
CA ALA A 79 -4.83 -3.57 0.60
C ALA A 79 -3.81 -4.09 -0.41
N LEU A 80 -4.02 -5.33 -0.83
CA LEU A 80 -3.31 -5.97 -1.92
C LEU A 80 -4.25 -6.22 -3.09
N ILE A 81 -3.82 -5.85 -4.29
CA ILE A 81 -4.49 -6.17 -5.54
C ILE A 81 -3.67 -7.26 -6.23
N GLN A 82 -4.30 -8.39 -6.53
CA GLN A 82 -3.70 -9.45 -7.32
C GLN A 82 -4.05 -9.24 -8.80
N LEU A 83 -3.05 -9.31 -9.67
CA LEU A 83 -3.22 -9.25 -11.11
C LEU A 83 -3.56 -10.64 -11.67
N LYS A 84 -4.42 -10.66 -12.71
CA LYS A 84 -4.86 -11.88 -13.39
C LYS A 84 -3.73 -12.61 -14.09
N LYS A 85 -2.74 -11.88 -14.59
CA LYS A 85 -1.53 -12.42 -15.22
C LYS A 85 -0.28 -11.73 -14.66
N PRO A 86 0.86 -12.44 -14.57
CA PRO A 86 2.15 -11.79 -14.30
C PRO A 86 2.44 -10.70 -15.32
N VAL A 87 2.98 -9.58 -14.86
CA VAL A 87 3.41 -8.48 -15.73
C VAL A 87 4.81 -8.74 -16.25
N VAL A 88 5.06 -8.30 -17.48
CA VAL A 88 6.40 -8.38 -18.08
C VAL A 88 7.24 -7.21 -17.57
N MET A 89 8.33 -7.54 -16.90
CA MET A 89 9.25 -6.53 -16.36
C MET A 89 9.94 -5.77 -17.49
N SER A 90 10.09 -4.47 -17.29
CA SER A 90 10.73 -3.56 -18.24
C SER A 90 11.35 -2.38 -17.52
N ASN A 91 12.03 -1.51 -18.26
CA ASN A 91 12.54 -0.23 -17.75
C ASN A 91 11.43 0.69 -17.19
N LYS A 92 10.16 0.47 -17.53
CA LYS A 92 9.02 1.24 -17.01
C LYS A 92 8.20 0.48 -15.98
N VAL A 93 8.33 -0.85 -15.90
CA VAL A 93 7.56 -1.72 -15.02
C VAL A 93 8.52 -2.56 -14.21
N THR A 94 8.76 -2.15 -12.97
CA THR A 94 9.64 -2.86 -12.02
C THR A 94 9.03 -2.75 -10.63
N PRO A 95 8.99 -3.84 -9.84
CA PRO A 95 8.45 -3.80 -8.49
C PRO A 95 9.38 -3.03 -7.55
N ILE A 96 8.78 -2.34 -6.58
CA ILE A 96 9.52 -1.78 -5.44
C ILE A 96 9.83 -2.89 -4.43
N PRO A 97 11.08 -3.00 -3.93
CA PRO A 97 11.39 -3.96 -2.89
C PRO A 97 10.66 -3.61 -1.59
N LEU A 98 10.18 -4.64 -0.89
CA LEU A 98 9.67 -4.49 0.46
C LEU A 98 10.84 -4.40 1.45
N PRO A 99 10.72 -3.62 2.54
CA PRO A 99 11.75 -3.57 3.58
C PRO A 99 11.91 -4.94 4.26
N GLU A 100 13.08 -5.20 4.82
CA GLU A 100 13.27 -6.37 5.68
C GLU A 100 12.68 -6.13 7.07
N ALA A 101 12.32 -7.21 7.77
CA ALA A 101 11.84 -7.12 9.15
C ALA A 101 12.94 -6.52 10.06
N GLY A 102 12.64 -5.40 10.71
CA GLY A 102 13.59 -4.67 11.56
C GLY A 102 14.39 -3.58 10.84
N GLN A 103 14.23 -3.40 9.52
CA GLN A 103 14.73 -2.21 8.83
C GLN A 103 13.70 -1.08 8.95
N ASP A 104 13.81 -0.30 10.02
CA ASP A 104 12.97 0.87 10.20
C ASP A 104 13.69 2.14 9.71
N LEU A 105 13.09 2.78 8.70
CA LEU A 105 13.56 4.07 8.18
C LEU A 105 13.59 5.16 9.27
N ALA A 106 12.84 4.97 10.36
CA ALA A 106 12.85 5.85 11.52
C ALA A 106 14.19 5.86 12.27
N ASP A 107 15.00 4.80 12.14
CA ASP A 107 16.30 4.69 12.81
C ASP A 107 17.42 5.36 11.99
N THR A 108 17.12 5.79 10.76
CA THR A 108 18.08 6.50 9.89
C THR A 108 17.94 8.01 10.10
N VAL A 109 18.55 8.53 11.16
CA VAL A 109 18.64 9.98 11.41
C VAL A 109 19.34 10.63 10.22
N GLY A 110 18.65 11.57 9.54
CA GLY A 110 19.16 12.27 8.35
C GLY A 110 18.82 11.63 7.01
N GLY A 111 18.00 10.57 6.98
CA GLY A 111 17.51 9.96 5.73
C GLY A 111 16.54 10.87 4.96
N SER A 112 16.41 10.64 3.65
CA SER A 112 15.41 11.27 2.78
C SER A 112 14.57 10.21 2.08
N GLY A 113 13.27 10.49 1.90
CA GLY A 113 12.33 9.65 1.15
C GLY A 113 11.81 10.36 -0.10
N ALA A 114 11.41 9.59 -1.11
CA ALA A 114 10.78 10.11 -2.32
C ALA A 114 9.28 9.76 -2.33
N ILE A 115 8.44 10.72 -2.68
CA ILE A 115 7.00 10.55 -2.89
C ILE A 115 6.70 10.83 -4.36
N THR A 116 6.00 9.91 -5.02
CA THR A 116 5.63 10.02 -6.44
C THR A 116 4.13 9.96 -6.62
N GLY A 117 3.58 10.74 -7.56
CA GLY A 117 2.17 10.61 -7.93
C GLY A 117 1.66 11.67 -8.91
N TRP A 118 0.48 11.42 -9.45
CA TRP A 118 -0.27 12.36 -10.30
C TRP A 118 -1.25 13.19 -9.47
N GLY A 119 -0.78 13.77 -8.36
CA GLY A 119 -1.63 14.56 -7.46
C GLY A 119 -2.41 15.68 -8.16
N TRP A 120 -3.31 16.32 -7.42
CA TRP A 120 -4.02 17.50 -7.89
C TRP A 120 -3.09 18.70 -7.77
N GLY A 121 -2.92 19.45 -8.85
CA GLY A 121 -2.15 20.70 -8.82
C GLY A 121 -2.86 21.75 -7.95
N PHE A 122 -2.14 22.84 -7.65
CA PHE A 122 -2.66 23.98 -6.88
C PHE A 122 -4.00 24.52 -7.40
N LEU A 123 -4.25 24.42 -8.72
CA LEU A 123 -5.48 24.85 -9.38
C LEU A 123 -6.60 23.79 -9.37
N LEU A 124 -6.50 22.74 -8.55
CA LEU A 124 -7.38 21.56 -8.59
C LEU A 124 -7.44 20.90 -9.98
N THR A 125 -6.45 21.14 -10.83
CA THR A 125 -6.31 20.43 -12.10
C THR A 125 -5.50 19.16 -11.88
N PRO A 126 -5.95 18.00 -12.37
CA PRO A 126 -5.15 16.79 -12.32
C PRO A 126 -3.81 17.00 -13.06
N ALA A 127 -2.67 16.80 -12.40
CA ALA A 127 -1.36 16.84 -13.05
C ALA A 127 -1.30 15.87 -14.26
N THR A 128 -0.95 16.35 -15.45
CA THR A 128 -0.93 15.51 -16.67
C THR A 128 0.21 14.49 -16.69
N SER A 129 1.31 14.81 -16.01
CA SER A 129 2.53 14.00 -15.91
C SER A 129 2.85 13.64 -14.46
N LEU A 130 3.54 12.51 -14.27
CA LEU A 130 3.97 12.02 -12.96
C LEU A 130 4.96 13.01 -12.35
N LYS A 131 4.75 13.35 -11.08
CA LYS A 131 5.66 14.21 -10.32
C LYS A 131 6.26 13.43 -9.16
N TYR A 132 7.41 13.88 -8.69
CA TYR A 132 8.02 13.37 -7.47
C TYR A 132 8.55 14.51 -6.60
N LEU A 133 8.64 14.24 -5.30
CA LEU A 133 9.20 15.14 -4.29
C LEU A 133 10.10 14.33 -3.36
N VAL A 134 11.28 14.85 -3.06
CA VAL A 134 12.20 14.28 -2.07
C VAL A 134 12.06 15.06 -0.77
N LEU A 135 11.81 14.37 0.34
CA LEU A 135 11.58 14.97 1.67
C LEU A 135 12.49 14.34 2.73
N PRO A 136 12.93 15.11 3.73
CA PRO A 136 13.63 14.56 4.87
C PRO A 136 12.69 13.70 5.72
N LEU A 137 13.21 12.61 6.26
CA LEU A 137 12.49 11.79 7.24
C LEU A 137 12.51 12.48 8.60
N ALA A 138 11.33 12.71 9.17
CA ALA A 138 11.18 13.25 10.51
C ALA A 138 11.27 12.15 11.57
N ASN A 139 11.88 12.46 12.72
CA ASN A 139 12.02 11.48 13.80
C ASN A 139 10.67 11.20 14.51
N HIS A 140 10.51 10.01 15.06
CA HIS A 140 9.29 9.59 15.74
C HIS A 140 8.93 10.49 16.94
N SER A 141 9.90 11.09 17.61
CA SER A 141 9.67 12.03 18.71
C SER A 141 9.21 13.41 18.25
N GLU A 142 9.69 13.88 17.09
CA GLU A 142 9.40 15.22 16.57
C GLU A 142 7.98 15.34 16.00
N TRP A 143 7.45 14.26 15.40
CA TRP A 143 6.08 14.28 14.88
C TRP A 143 5.02 14.18 15.98
N ILE A 144 5.22 13.40 17.06
CA ILE A 144 4.27 13.30 18.19
C ILE A 144 4.00 14.70 18.77
N LEU A 145 5.06 15.50 18.95
CA LEU A 145 4.96 16.88 19.42
C LEU A 145 4.22 17.81 18.45
N SER A 146 4.24 17.50 17.15
CA SER A 146 3.50 18.26 16.13
C SER A 146 2.03 17.83 16.00
N TYR A 147 1.73 16.57 16.27
CA TYR A 147 0.39 15.99 16.18
C TYR A 147 -0.52 16.48 17.32
N ASP A 148 0.06 16.75 18.49
CA ASP A 148 -0.64 17.23 19.69
C ASP A 148 -0.98 18.74 19.63
N LYS A 149 -0.29 19.51 18.79
CA LYS A 149 -0.65 20.89 18.48
C LYS A 149 -1.68 20.94 17.35
N ALA A 150 -2.94 20.74 17.72
CA ALA A 150 -4.05 21.18 16.89
C ALA A 150 -3.89 22.70 16.61
N CYS A 151 -3.84 23.06 15.32
CA CYS A 151 -3.80 24.43 14.77
C CYS A 151 -2.41 25.08 14.61
N SER A 152 -1.78 24.88 13.43
CA SER A 152 -1.32 25.96 12.51
C SER A 152 -0.43 25.39 11.39
N GLY A 153 -1.06 24.95 10.29
CA GLY A 153 -0.40 24.49 9.06
C GLY A 153 0.25 23.12 9.18
N ASN A 154 -0.24 22.11 8.47
CA ASN A 154 0.38 20.79 8.43
C ASN A 154 1.82 20.90 7.91
N LYS A 155 2.81 20.81 8.81
CA LYS A 155 4.23 20.83 8.46
C LYS A 155 4.74 19.48 7.93
N TYR A 156 4.01 18.39 8.17
CA TYR A 156 4.43 17.02 7.86
C TYR A 156 3.31 16.17 7.25
N GLY A 157 3.68 15.21 6.39
CA GLY A 157 2.79 14.15 5.90
C GLY A 157 2.98 12.86 6.71
N VAL A 158 1.88 12.19 7.05
CA VAL A 158 1.89 10.92 7.79
C VAL A 158 1.67 9.76 6.83
N TYR A 159 2.53 8.75 6.90
CA TYR A 159 2.52 7.57 6.01
C TYR A 159 2.53 6.28 6.83
N MET A 160 2.01 5.21 6.22
CA MET A 160 2.00 3.89 6.84
C MET A 160 3.41 3.28 6.90
N LYS A 161 3.74 2.67 8.03
CA LYS A 161 4.96 1.91 8.23
C LYS A 161 4.80 0.48 7.67
N ILE A 162 5.25 0.26 6.44
CA ILE A 162 5.10 -1.03 5.74
C ILE A 162 5.78 -2.20 6.47
N SER A 163 6.89 -1.96 7.17
CA SER A 163 7.60 -3.00 7.94
C SER A 163 6.69 -3.70 8.95
N SER A 164 5.75 -2.98 9.57
CA SER A 164 4.78 -3.53 10.52
C SER A 164 3.74 -4.47 9.89
N TYR A 165 3.60 -4.47 8.56
CA TYR A 165 2.62 -5.28 7.83
C TYR A 165 3.25 -6.41 7.01
N LEU A 166 4.58 -6.54 6.98
CA LEU A 166 5.28 -7.60 6.24
C LEU A 166 4.75 -9.01 6.52
N PRO A 167 4.46 -9.41 7.78
CA PRO A 167 3.93 -10.76 8.04
C PRO A 167 2.59 -11.02 7.34
N TRP A 168 1.72 -10.01 7.26
CA TRP A 168 0.45 -10.11 6.54
C TRP A 168 0.66 -10.11 5.02
N ILE A 169 1.49 -9.21 4.50
CA ILE A 169 1.79 -9.10 3.07
C ILE A 169 2.35 -10.42 2.54
N HIS A 170 3.37 -10.97 3.19
CA HIS A 170 3.98 -12.24 2.77
C HIS A 170 3.00 -13.42 2.86
N ARG A 171 2.16 -13.48 3.90
CA ARG A 171 1.12 -14.51 4.04
C ARG A 171 0.17 -14.49 2.86
N VAL A 172 -0.36 -13.32 2.51
CA VAL A 172 -1.29 -13.14 1.38
C VAL A 172 -0.61 -13.49 0.06
N MET A 173 0.62 -13.01 -0.17
CA MET A 173 1.37 -13.26 -1.40
C MET A 173 1.69 -14.74 -1.63
N ARG A 174 1.97 -15.50 -0.55
CA ARG A 174 2.16 -16.96 -0.62
C ARG A 174 0.88 -17.74 -0.86
N GLY A 175 -0.29 -17.11 -0.75
CA GLY A 175 -1.58 -17.79 -0.81
C GLY A 175 -1.87 -18.62 0.43
N ASP A 176 -1.20 -18.33 1.55
CA ASP A 176 -1.43 -19.04 2.81
C ASP A 176 -2.83 -18.69 3.32
N THR A 177 -3.76 -19.64 3.25
CA THR A 177 -5.05 -19.56 3.95
C THR A 177 -4.83 -19.69 5.46
N GLU A 178 -5.78 -19.23 6.27
CA GLU A 178 -5.70 -19.43 7.74
C GLU A 178 -5.55 -20.92 8.10
N GLN A 179 -6.21 -21.79 7.34
CA GLN A 179 -6.11 -23.24 7.49
C GLN A 179 -4.71 -23.77 7.18
N SER A 180 -4.07 -23.30 6.10
CA SER A 180 -2.69 -23.68 5.77
C SER A 180 -1.66 -23.16 6.79
N SER A 181 -1.92 -21.99 7.39
CA SER A 181 -1.05 -21.40 8.41
C SER A 181 -1.15 -22.18 9.72
N ALA A 182 -2.36 -22.56 10.14
CA ALA A 182 -2.59 -23.41 11.31
C ALA A 182 -1.93 -24.79 11.15
N LEU A 183 -2.05 -25.40 9.98
CA LEU A 183 -1.41 -26.69 9.67
C LEU A 183 0.12 -26.61 9.71
N ARG A 184 0.72 -25.51 9.23
CA ARG A 184 2.17 -25.31 9.34
C ARG A 184 2.62 -25.10 10.78
N ILE A 185 1.89 -24.32 11.57
CA ILE A 185 2.21 -24.12 13.00
C ILE A 185 2.10 -25.43 13.77
N ASP A 186 1.05 -26.22 13.53
CA ASP A 186 0.88 -27.55 14.12
C ASP A 186 2.01 -28.50 13.71
N ALA A 187 2.38 -28.52 12.42
CA ALA A 187 3.50 -29.32 11.92
C ALA A 187 4.84 -28.90 12.54
N MET A 188 5.10 -27.60 12.69
CA MET A 188 6.32 -27.10 13.34
C MET A 188 6.33 -27.42 14.83
N SER A 189 5.21 -27.22 15.53
CA SER A 189 5.06 -27.57 16.95
C SER A 189 5.33 -29.06 17.19
N LYS A 190 4.77 -29.91 16.32
CA LYS A 190 5.08 -31.34 16.30
C LYS A 190 6.56 -31.55 16.02
N MET A 191 7.18 -31.00 14.98
CA MET A 191 8.61 -31.19 14.74
C MET A 191 9.49 -30.83 15.95
N TYR A 192 9.19 -29.74 16.65
CA TYR A 192 9.92 -29.35 17.86
C TYR A 192 9.70 -30.31 19.03
N SER A 193 8.51 -30.89 19.18
CA SER A 193 8.22 -31.86 20.24
C SER A 193 8.88 -33.23 20.04
N TRP A 194 9.40 -33.52 18.84
CA TRP A 194 10.14 -34.76 18.54
C TRP A 194 11.66 -34.57 18.65
N GLN A 195 12.12 -33.36 18.97
CA GLN A 195 13.53 -33.01 19.18
C GLN A 195 13.87 -32.83 20.67
N SER A 196 12.91 -33.07 21.56
CA SER A 196 13.01 -33.00 23.02
C SER A 196 12.82 -34.36 23.68
#